data_AF-A0A077ZDG2-F1
#
_entry.id   AF-A0A077ZDG2-F1
#
_cell.length_a   1.000
_cell.length_b   1.000
_cell.length_c   1.000
_cell.angle_alpha   90.00
_cell.angle_beta   90.00
_cell.angle_gamma   90.00
#
_symmetry.space_group_name_H-M   'P 1'
#
loop_
_entity.id
_entity.type
_entity.pdbx_description
1 polymer ?
#
loop_
_entity_poly.entity_id
_entity_poly.type
_entity_poly.pdbx_seq_one_letter_code
_entity_poly.pdbx_strand_id
1 'polypeptide(L)'
;MHPKRLPLLSQGIHSARDDPAADSEYPVLGPRMASQNASDGKMLSDKDHQCFNAFLECTFEYKNHVADYYTKVAPEYDEFMAKTGYNGPRIVGEIVNDLVEDKSSWLVDICGGTGMSGQEMRKHGFSNIDYIDGSEGMTKQAKLKGIYRNYYCEMLLPGKRSSLEPGKLRLFYFSNCAV
;
A
#
# COMPACT_ATOMS: atom_id res chain seq x y z
N MET A 1 -15.44 0.93 60.49
CA MET A 1 -16.62 0.87 59.59
C MET A 1 -16.35 -0.25 58.58
N HIS A 2 -17.18 -1.31 58.57
CA HIS A 2 -17.03 -2.47 57.67
C HIS A 2 -17.34 -2.13 56.20
N PRO A 3 -16.88 -2.95 55.23
CA PRO A 3 -16.50 -2.51 53.89
C PRO A 3 -17.64 -2.51 52.87
N LYS A 4 -17.61 -1.57 51.92
CA LYS A 4 -18.47 -1.58 50.72
C LYS A 4 -17.88 -2.57 49.69
N ARG A 5 -18.54 -3.72 49.52
CA ARG A 5 -18.33 -4.64 48.38
C ARG A 5 -18.84 -3.96 47.10
N LEU A 6 -17.99 -3.83 46.09
CA LEU A 6 -18.41 -3.46 44.73
C LEU A 6 -18.70 -4.75 43.95
N PRO A 7 -19.87 -4.87 43.28
CA PRO A 7 -20.31 -6.10 42.63
C PRO A 7 -19.47 -6.47 41.39
N LEU A 8 -19.22 -7.77 41.25
CA LEU A 8 -18.62 -8.43 40.09
C LEU A 8 -19.53 -8.23 38.86
N LEU A 9 -19.08 -7.48 37.86
CA LEU A 9 -19.68 -7.51 36.52
C LEU A 9 -18.98 -8.63 35.72
N SER A 10 -19.50 -9.84 35.85
CA SER A 10 -19.22 -10.95 34.92
C SER A 10 -20.27 -10.90 33.81
N GLN A 11 -19.99 -10.25 32.69
CA GLN A 11 -20.73 -10.49 31.45
C GLN A 11 -19.73 -10.79 30.35
N GLY A 12 -19.87 -12.02 29.82
CA GLY A 12 -18.95 -12.63 28.90
C GLY A 12 -18.79 -11.82 27.62
N ILE A 13 -17.55 -11.67 27.20
CA ILE A 13 -17.24 -11.43 25.80
C ILE A 13 -17.76 -12.65 25.03
N HIS A 14 -18.84 -12.45 24.27
CA HIS A 14 -19.24 -13.42 23.26
C HIS A 14 -18.04 -13.60 22.34
N SER A 15 -17.52 -14.82 22.30
CA SER A 15 -16.53 -15.26 21.33
C SER A 15 -17.03 -14.85 19.95
N ALA A 16 -16.21 -14.07 19.25
CA ALA A 16 -16.38 -13.81 17.83
C ALA A 16 -16.64 -15.17 17.16
N ARG A 17 -17.77 -15.26 16.48
CA ARG A 17 -18.19 -16.46 15.79
C ARG A 17 -17.07 -16.84 14.84
N ASP A 18 -16.66 -18.09 14.91
CA ASP A 18 -15.92 -18.78 13.88
C ASP A 18 -16.71 -18.58 12.57
N ASP A 19 -16.30 -17.61 11.75
CA ASP A 19 -16.72 -17.63 10.35
C ASP A 19 -15.91 -18.76 9.71
N PRO A 20 -16.57 -19.86 9.31
CA PRO A 20 -15.88 -20.96 8.67
C PRO A 20 -15.26 -20.42 7.40
N ALA A 21 -13.97 -20.70 7.22
CA ALA A 21 -13.23 -20.47 6.01
C ALA A 21 -14.12 -20.83 4.81
N ALA A 22 -14.64 -19.81 4.14
CA ALA A 22 -15.09 -19.97 2.77
C ALA A 22 -13.79 -20.14 1.99
N ASP A 23 -13.44 -21.39 1.73
CA ASP A 23 -12.45 -21.80 0.74
C ASP A 23 -12.93 -21.37 -0.65
N SER A 24 -13.10 -20.05 -0.87
CA SER A 24 -13.33 -19.54 -2.21
C SER A 24 -11.98 -19.65 -2.93
N GLU A 25 -11.87 -20.65 -3.79
CA GLU A 25 -10.87 -20.70 -4.84
C GLU A 25 -10.80 -19.33 -5.51
N TYR A 26 -9.75 -18.56 -5.20
CA TYR A 26 -9.45 -17.39 -6.01
C TYR A 26 -9.09 -17.91 -7.39
N PRO A 27 -9.79 -17.49 -8.46
CA PRO A 27 -9.37 -17.85 -9.80
C PRO A 27 -7.96 -17.31 -10.00
N VAL A 28 -7.01 -18.20 -10.29
CA VAL A 28 -5.68 -17.81 -10.78
C VAL A 28 -5.93 -17.11 -12.11
N LEU A 29 -5.97 -15.78 -12.09
CA LEU A 29 -6.02 -14.98 -13.31
C LEU A 29 -4.73 -15.27 -14.07
N GLY A 30 -4.86 -16.05 -15.15
CA GLY A 30 -3.77 -16.27 -16.08
C GLY A 30 -3.24 -14.93 -16.60
N PRO A 31 -1.95 -14.83 -16.95
CA PRO A 31 -1.36 -13.58 -17.40
C PRO A 31 -2.14 -13.02 -18.59
N ARG A 32 -2.88 -11.93 -18.39
CA ARG A 32 -3.26 -11.08 -19.51
C ARG A 32 -1.95 -10.57 -20.09
N MET A 33 -1.71 -10.85 -21.37
CA MET A 33 -0.52 -10.36 -22.05
C MET A 33 -0.49 -8.85 -21.92
N ALA A 34 0.37 -8.34 -21.04
CA ALA A 34 0.72 -6.94 -21.03
C ALA A 34 1.14 -6.61 -22.46
N SER A 35 0.47 -5.63 -23.09
CA SER A 35 1.00 -5.09 -24.33
C SER A 35 2.43 -4.68 -24.02
N GLN A 36 3.37 -5.32 -24.71
CA GLN A 36 4.76 -4.91 -24.72
C GLN A 36 4.75 -3.55 -25.38
N ASN A 37 4.54 -2.50 -24.60
CA ASN A 37 4.89 -1.17 -25.05
C ASN A 37 6.40 -1.24 -25.26
N ALA A 38 6.83 -1.08 -26.50
CA ALA A 38 8.24 -0.92 -26.83
C ALA A 38 8.75 0.21 -25.92
N SER A 39 9.66 -0.13 -25.00
CA SER A 39 10.43 0.90 -24.33
C SER A 39 11.25 1.57 -25.42
N ASP A 40 10.92 2.82 -25.75
CA ASP A 40 11.82 3.68 -26.51
C ASP A 40 13.15 3.57 -25.79
N GLY A 41 14.18 3.01 -26.44
CA GLY A 41 15.46 2.57 -25.85
C GLY A 41 16.31 3.70 -25.25
N LYS A 42 15.72 4.50 -24.38
CA LYS A 42 16.33 5.57 -23.61
C LYS A 42 17.17 4.91 -22.54
N MET A 43 18.48 5.03 -22.71
CA MET A 43 19.43 4.62 -21.71
C MET A 43 19.14 5.38 -20.40
N LEU A 44 18.94 4.65 -19.31
CA LEU A 44 18.78 5.23 -17.99
C LEU A 44 20.06 6.00 -17.63
N SER A 45 19.90 7.18 -17.03
CA SER A 45 21.05 7.97 -16.57
C SER A 45 21.74 7.28 -15.39
N ASP A 46 22.98 7.67 -15.06
CA ASP A 46 23.66 7.16 -13.87
C ASP A 46 22.87 7.48 -12.58
N LYS A 47 22.15 8.60 -12.54
CA LYS A 47 21.24 8.96 -11.44
C LYS A 47 20.12 7.93 -11.30
N ASP A 48 19.53 7.53 -12.43
CA ASP A 48 18.44 6.54 -12.49
C ASP A 48 18.93 5.16 -12.02
N HIS A 49 20.12 4.73 -12.46
CA HIS A 49 20.73 3.47 -12.02
C HIS A 49 21.09 3.47 -10.53
N GLN A 50 21.67 4.55 -10.01
CA GLN A 50 21.96 4.66 -8.58
C GLN A 50 20.68 4.58 -7.76
N CYS A 51 19.59 5.16 -8.25
CA CYS A 51 18.31 5.09 -7.54
C CYS A 51 17.74 3.66 -7.54
N PHE A 52 17.90 2.92 -8.64
CA PHE A 52 17.49 1.51 -8.72
C PHE A 52 18.35 0.61 -7.83
N ASN A 53 19.68 0.80 -7.83
CA ASN A 53 20.59 -0.09 -7.10
C ASN A 53 20.52 0.11 -5.59
N ALA A 54 20.25 1.34 -5.11
CA ALA A 54 20.04 1.59 -3.69
C ALA A 54 18.91 0.74 -3.08
N PHE A 55 17.99 0.22 -3.91
CA PHE A 55 16.91 -0.69 -3.50
C PHE A 55 17.38 -2.12 -3.20
N LEU A 56 18.43 -2.60 -3.86
CA LEU A 56 18.82 -4.02 -3.83
C LEU A 56 19.85 -4.35 -2.74
N GLU A 57 20.40 -3.36 -2.05
CA GLU A 57 21.38 -3.59 -1.00
C GLU A 57 20.69 -4.11 0.29
N CYS A 58 20.52 -5.43 0.39
CA CYS A 58 19.98 -6.10 1.59
C CYS A 58 20.80 -5.87 2.87
N THR A 59 21.99 -5.27 2.78
CA THR A 59 22.87 -4.95 3.91
C THR A 59 22.52 -3.64 4.62
N PHE A 60 21.41 -3.01 4.25
CA PHE A 60 21.00 -1.74 4.82
C PHE A 60 20.39 -1.95 6.22
N GLU A 61 21.25 -2.12 7.23
CA GLU A 61 20.92 -1.62 8.57
C GLU A 61 20.56 -0.16 8.40
N TYR A 62 19.27 0.20 8.38
CA TYR A 62 18.70 1.41 8.96
C TYR A 62 17.26 1.63 8.49
N LYS A 63 16.32 1.58 9.44
CA LYS A 63 14.90 1.88 9.22
C LYS A 63 14.67 3.31 8.70
N ASN A 64 15.38 4.27 9.30
CA ASN A 64 15.25 5.69 8.92
C ASN A 64 15.88 5.96 7.56
N HIS A 65 16.96 5.26 7.20
CA HIS A 65 17.65 5.55 5.97
C HIS A 65 16.83 5.17 4.73
N VAL A 66 15.99 4.12 4.79
CA VAL A 66 15.10 3.76 3.67
C VAL A 66 14.04 4.84 3.48
N ALA A 67 13.39 5.27 4.56
CA ALA A 67 12.40 6.35 4.50
C ALA A 67 13.01 7.69 4.06
N ASP A 68 14.23 8.00 4.49
CA ASP A 68 14.97 9.20 4.07
C ASP A 68 15.36 9.14 2.60
N TYR A 69 15.82 7.97 2.13
CA TYR A 69 16.12 7.73 0.73
C TYR A 69 14.88 7.94 -0.14
N TYR A 70 13.75 7.32 0.22
CA TYR A 70 12.50 7.52 -0.51
C TYR A 70 11.99 8.95 -0.43
N THR A 71 12.17 9.61 0.72
CA THR A 71 11.84 11.04 0.86
C THR A 71 12.64 11.90 -0.11
N LYS A 72 13.93 11.59 -0.27
CA LYS A 72 14.84 12.29 -1.17
C LYS A 72 14.47 12.11 -2.64
N VAL A 73 14.10 10.90 -3.07
CA VAL A 73 13.80 10.62 -4.49
C VAL A 73 12.34 10.86 -4.88
N ALA A 74 11.44 11.04 -3.91
CA ALA A 74 10.00 11.20 -4.16
C ALA A 74 9.63 12.23 -5.23
N PRO A 75 10.24 13.44 -5.31
CA PRO A 75 9.84 14.44 -6.30
C PRO A 75 10.01 14.02 -7.76
N GLU A 76 11.00 13.17 -8.06
CA GLU A 76 11.28 12.68 -9.41
C GLU A 76 10.91 11.20 -9.61
N TYR A 77 10.34 10.56 -8.60
CA TYR A 77 10.11 9.11 -8.58
C TYR A 77 9.22 8.65 -9.74
N ASP A 78 8.06 9.28 -9.96
CA ASP A 78 7.12 8.89 -11.04
C ASP A 78 7.77 9.02 -12.43
N GLU A 79 8.57 10.06 -12.65
CA GLU A 79 9.24 10.30 -13.94
C GLU A 79 10.32 9.22 -14.20
N PHE A 80 11.13 8.91 -13.19
CA PHE A 80 12.13 7.86 -13.30
C PHE A 80 11.48 6.49 -13.52
N MET A 81 10.44 6.13 -12.76
CA MET A 81 9.75 4.85 -12.91
C MET A 81 9.06 4.73 -14.28
N ALA A 82 8.57 5.82 -14.86
CA ALA A 82 8.04 5.82 -16.22
C ALA A 82 9.12 5.45 -17.26
N LYS A 83 10.36 5.91 -17.08
CA LYS A 83 11.49 5.60 -18.00
C LYS A 83 11.91 4.13 -17.95
N THR A 84 11.68 3.43 -16.84
CA THR A 84 11.99 2.00 -16.71
C THR A 84 10.91 1.10 -17.32
N GLY A 85 9.77 1.67 -17.74
CA GLY A 85 8.60 0.91 -18.19
C GLY A 85 7.86 0.22 -17.04
N TYR A 86 8.05 0.68 -15.79
CA TYR A 86 7.40 0.11 -14.62
C TYR A 86 5.88 0.19 -14.73
N ASN A 87 5.24 -0.98 -14.75
CA ASN A 87 3.80 -1.13 -14.96
C ASN A 87 3.06 -1.72 -13.74
N GLY A 88 3.77 -1.90 -12.61
CA GLY A 88 3.20 -2.42 -11.36
C GLY A 88 1.87 -1.76 -10.97
N PRO A 89 1.79 -0.42 -10.87
CA PRO A 89 0.56 0.28 -10.53
C PRO A 89 -0.64 -0.10 -11.42
N ARG A 90 -0.41 -0.24 -12.73
CA ARG A 90 -1.48 -0.60 -13.68
C ARG A 90 -1.97 -2.02 -13.43
N ILE A 91 -1.04 -2.97 -13.29
CA ILE A 91 -1.36 -4.38 -12.98
C ILE A 91 -2.18 -4.46 -11.69
N VAL A 92 -1.84 -3.65 -10.69
CA VAL A 92 -2.58 -3.57 -9.42
C VAL A 92 -3.99 -3.05 -9.62
N GLY A 93 -4.15 -1.93 -10.33
CA GLY A 93 -5.46 -1.38 -10.65
C GLY A 93 -6.37 -2.42 -11.33
N GLU A 94 -5.82 -3.17 -12.28
CA GLU A 94 -6.52 -4.24 -12.99
C GLU A 94 -6.90 -5.41 -12.07
N ILE A 95 -5.95 -5.92 -11.27
CA ILE A 95 -6.21 -7.03 -10.34
C ILE A 95 -7.24 -6.64 -9.28
N VAL A 96 -7.12 -5.46 -8.68
CA VAL A 96 -8.09 -4.96 -7.69
C VAL A 96 -9.46 -4.80 -8.32
N ASN A 97 -9.53 -4.32 -9.57
CA ASN A 97 -10.79 -4.20 -10.29
C ASN A 97 -11.45 -5.55 -10.56
N ASP A 98 -10.66 -6.57 -10.91
CA ASP A 98 -11.13 -7.92 -11.22
C ASP A 98 -11.54 -8.70 -9.96
N LEU A 99 -10.85 -8.49 -8.83
CA LEU A 99 -11.14 -9.18 -7.55
C LEU A 99 -12.19 -8.49 -6.69
N VAL A 100 -12.34 -7.16 -6.79
CA VAL A 100 -13.25 -6.38 -5.94
C VAL A 100 -14.37 -5.79 -6.79
N GLU A 101 -15.50 -6.49 -6.81
CA GLU A 101 -16.68 -6.09 -7.60
C GLU A 101 -17.29 -4.78 -7.09
N ASP A 102 -17.50 -4.69 -5.77
CA ASP A 102 -18.11 -3.53 -5.13
C ASP A 102 -17.12 -2.37 -5.04
N LYS A 103 -17.31 -1.37 -5.91
CA LYS A 103 -16.45 -0.18 -6.00
C LYS A 103 -16.55 0.76 -4.79
N SER A 104 -17.54 0.54 -3.91
CA SER A 104 -17.64 1.23 -2.63
C SER A 104 -16.83 0.57 -1.51
N SER A 105 -16.21 -0.59 -1.78
CA SER A 105 -15.34 -1.29 -0.82
C SER A 105 -14.24 -0.38 -0.30
N TRP A 106 -13.91 -0.54 0.98
CA TRP A 106 -12.79 0.15 1.59
C TRP A 106 -11.48 -0.56 1.29
N LEU A 107 -10.56 0.16 0.67
CA LEU A 107 -9.23 -0.30 0.29
C LEU A 107 -8.16 0.45 1.09
N VAL A 108 -7.03 -0.19 1.33
CA VAL A 108 -5.80 0.47 1.78
C VAL A 108 -4.68 0.17 0.81
N ASP A 109 -3.99 1.23 0.38
CA ASP A 109 -2.74 1.17 -0.38
C ASP A 109 -1.56 1.18 0.61
N ILE A 110 -0.99 0.01 0.89
CA ILE A 110 0.17 -0.13 1.79
C ILE A 110 1.46 0.10 1.02
N CYS A 111 2.34 0.92 1.60
CA CYS A 111 3.55 1.40 0.96
C CYS A 111 3.20 2.08 -0.37
N GLY A 112 2.18 2.95 -0.32
CA GLY A 112 1.58 3.56 -1.51
C GLY A 112 2.54 4.47 -2.29
N GLY A 113 3.66 4.87 -1.69
CA GLY A 113 4.67 5.70 -2.34
C GLY A 113 4.10 7.03 -2.80
N THR A 114 4.43 7.45 -4.02
CA THR A 114 3.84 8.65 -4.64
C THR A 114 2.36 8.48 -5.01
N GLY A 115 1.77 7.31 -4.81
CA GLY A 115 0.37 7.04 -5.03
C GLY A 115 -0.03 6.64 -6.45
N MET A 116 0.88 6.11 -7.25
CA MET A 116 0.54 5.64 -8.61
C MET A 116 -0.53 4.53 -8.59
N SER A 117 -0.43 3.56 -7.67
CA SER A 117 -1.41 2.46 -7.55
C SER A 117 -2.81 2.99 -7.21
N GLY A 118 -2.91 3.96 -6.30
CA GLY A 118 -4.17 4.67 -6.02
C GLY A 118 -4.79 5.35 -7.24
N GLN A 119 -3.98 5.91 -8.14
CA GLN A 119 -4.50 6.51 -9.38
C GLN A 119 -5.11 5.45 -10.30
N GLU A 120 -4.46 4.29 -10.43
CA GLU A 120 -4.97 3.19 -11.25
C GLU A 120 -6.25 2.60 -10.66
N MET A 121 -6.33 2.40 -9.35
CA MET A 121 -7.58 1.99 -8.68
C MET A 121 -8.71 3.03 -8.88
N ARG A 122 -8.39 4.32 -8.82
CA ARG A 122 -9.38 5.40 -9.07
C ARG A 122 -9.95 5.37 -10.49
N LYS A 123 -9.15 4.99 -11.50
CA LYS A 123 -9.65 4.82 -12.88
C LYS A 123 -10.73 3.74 -12.99
N HIS A 124 -10.70 2.75 -12.11
CA HIS A 124 -11.69 1.67 -12.02
C HIS A 124 -12.89 1.98 -11.11
N GLY A 125 -13.01 3.23 -10.62
CA GLY A 125 -14.17 3.70 -9.86
C GLY A 125 -14.07 3.56 -8.35
N PHE A 126 -12.96 3.06 -7.80
CA PHE A 126 -12.76 2.99 -6.35
C PHE A 126 -12.50 4.38 -5.76
N SER A 127 -13.32 4.81 -4.80
CA SER A 127 -13.15 6.11 -4.13
C SER A 127 -12.73 6.00 -2.66
N ASN A 128 -13.07 4.90 -1.98
CA ASN A 128 -12.81 4.66 -0.56
C ASN A 128 -11.44 4.01 -0.37
N ILE A 129 -10.38 4.74 -0.71
CA ILE A 129 -8.99 4.25 -0.64
C ILE A 129 -8.25 5.07 0.42
N ASP A 130 -7.78 4.41 1.47
CA ASP A 130 -6.83 4.96 2.43
C ASP A 130 -5.39 4.66 1.99
N TYR A 131 -4.46 5.48 2.46
CA TYR A 131 -3.05 5.42 2.08
C TYR A 131 -2.17 5.29 3.32
N ILE A 132 -1.16 4.43 3.28
CA ILE A 132 -0.09 4.40 4.27
C ILE A 132 1.29 4.27 3.62
N ASP A 133 2.26 5.05 4.10
CA ASP A 133 3.66 4.94 3.71
C ASP A 133 4.58 5.44 4.83
N GLY A 134 5.81 4.94 4.90
CA GLY A 134 6.79 5.33 5.89
C GLY A 134 7.55 6.62 5.56
N SER A 135 7.56 7.04 4.29
CA SER A 135 8.29 8.20 3.80
C SER A 135 7.42 9.46 3.80
N GLU A 136 7.91 10.52 4.45
CA GLU A 136 7.27 11.84 4.43
C GLU A 136 7.25 12.43 3.01
N GLY A 137 8.34 12.29 2.25
CA GLY A 137 8.42 12.78 0.88
C GLY A 137 7.44 12.07 -0.05
N MET A 138 7.33 10.74 0.05
CA MET A 138 6.34 9.95 -0.70
C MET A 138 4.92 10.39 -0.35
N THR A 139 4.62 10.49 0.95
CA THR A 139 3.31 10.93 1.44
C THR A 139 2.97 12.34 0.95
N LYS A 140 3.95 13.24 0.89
CA LYS A 140 3.76 14.58 0.31
C LYS A 140 3.36 14.51 -1.16
N GLN A 141 4.03 13.68 -1.98
CA GLN A 141 3.67 13.50 -3.39
C GLN A 141 2.27 12.87 -3.55
N ALA A 142 1.95 11.85 -2.76
CA ALA A 142 0.62 11.24 -2.77
C ALA A 142 -0.49 12.23 -2.38
N LYS A 143 -0.22 13.14 -1.42
CA LYS A 143 -1.15 14.21 -1.03
C LYS A 143 -1.37 15.22 -2.14
N LEU A 144 -0.34 15.57 -2.91
CA LEU A 144 -0.48 16.47 -4.07
C LEU A 144 -1.44 15.92 -5.13
N LYS A 145 -1.57 14.59 -5.23
CA LYS A 145 -2.53 13.95 -6.14
C LYS A 145 -3.98 14.02 -5.63
N GLY A 146 -4.20 14.14 -4.31
CA GLY A 146 -5.55 14.29 -3.74
C GLY A 146 -6.49 13.10 -3.96
N ILE A 147 -5.94 11.90 -4.15
CA ILE A 147 -6.69 10.69 -4.55
C ILE A 147 -6.98 9.71 -3.42
N TYR A 148 -6.54 9.96 -2.19
CA TYR A 148 -6.84 9.08 -1.06
C TYR A 148 -7.78 9.80 -0.09
N ARG A 149 -8.56 9.01 0.64
CA ARG A 149 -9.49 9.50 1.65
C ARG A 149 -8.76 9.94 2.91
N ASN A 150 -7.91 9.07 3.46
CA ASN A 150 -7.02 9.36 4.57
C ASN A 150 -5.57 9.05 4.20
N TYR A 151 -4.64 9.76 4.85
CA TYR A 151 -3.21 9.61 4.63
C TYR A 151 -2.50 9.36 5.96
N TYR A 152 -1.84 8.22 6.08
CA TYR A 152 -1.06 7.82 7.25
C TYR A 152 0.43 7.81 6.88
N CYS A 153 1.25 8.56 7.61
CA CYS A 153 2.69 8.59 7.41
C CYS A 153 3.36 7.88 8.59
N GLU A 154 3.56 6.57 8.48
CA GLU A 154 4.17 5.77 9.54
C GLU A 154 4.83 4.50 8.99
N MET A 155 5.94 4.11 9.61
CA MET A 155 6.54 2.79 9.37
C MET A 155 5.67 1.69 9.98
N LEU A 156 5.28 0.72 9.16
CA LEU A 156 4.71 -0.56 9.59
C LEU A 156 5.85 -1.49 10.02
N LEU A 157 5.87 -1.88 11.30
CA LEU A 157 6.98 -2.64 11.89
C LEU A 157 6.45 -3.84 12.68
N PRO A 158 7.21 -4.94 12.79
CA PRO A 158 6.85 -6.08 13.63
C PRO A 158 6.51 -5.65 15.06
N GLY A 159 5.36 -6.08 15.58
CA GLY A 159 4.89 -5.78 16.93
C GLY A 159 4.38 -4.36 17.17
N LYS A 160 4.49 -3.44 16.20
CA LYS A 160 3.92 -2.09 16.29
C LYS A 160 2.51 -2.08 15.71
N ARG A 161 1.52 -1.64 16.50
CA ARG A 161 0.17 -1.42 15.99
C ARG A 161 0.12 -0.15 15.14
N SER A 162 -0.43 -0.27 13.93
CA SER A 162 -0.67 0.85 13.01
C SER A 162 -1.79 1.77 13.50
N SER A 163 -1.73 3.04 13.10
CA SER A 163 -2.81 4.02 13.26
C SER A 163 -3.94 3.86 12.23
N LEU A 164 -3.79 2.96 11.24
CA LEU A 164 -4.89 2.53 10.37
C LEU A 164 -6.05 1.96 11.20
N GLU A 165 -7.28 2.34 10.86
CA GLU A 165 -8.48 1.84 11.52
C GLU A 165 -8.90 0.48 10.91
N PRO A 166 -8.83 -0.66 11.64
CA PRO A 166 -9.04 -1.98 11.05
C PRO A 166 -10.49 -2.26 10.61
N GLY A 167 -11.46 -1.57 11.22
CA GLY A 167 -12.87 -2.00 11.24
C GLY A 167 -13.64 -1.96 9.92
N LYS A 168 -12.98 -1.68 8.79
CA LYS A 168 -13.63 -1.51 7.48
C LYS A 168 -12.91 -2.15 6.31
N LEU A 169 -11.68 -2.66 6.49
CA LEU A 169 -10.84 -3.07 5.38
C LEU A 169 -11.31 -4.36 4.71
N ARG A 170 -11.45 -4.33 3.38
CA ARG A 170 -11.84 -5.49 2.58
C ARG A 170 -10.67 -6.15 1.85
N LEU A 171 -9.62 -5.37 1.52
CA LEU A 171 -8.43 -5.86 0.85
C LEU A 171 -7.21 -5.03 1.26
N PHE A 172 -6.13 -5.72 1.59
CA PHE A 172 -4.81 -5.13 1.76
C PHE A 172 -4.02 -5.35 0.48
N TYR A 173 -3.54 -4.28 -0.14
CA TYR A 173 -2.58 -4.39 -1.22
C TYR A 173 -1.23 -3.83 -0.77
N PHE A 174 -0.19 -4.62 -1.00
CA PHE A 174 1.20 -4.21 -0.79
C PHE A 174 1.79 -3.89 -2.15
N SER A 175 1.91 -2.59 -2.46
CA SER A 175 2.68 -2.17 -3.63
C SER A 175 4.11 -2.60 -3.40
N ASN A 176 4.76 -3.20 -4.42
CA ASN A 176 6.14 -3.72 -4.39
C ASN A 176 7.23 -2.64 -4.09
N CYS A 177 6.87 -1.53 -3.49
CA CYS A 177 7.78 -0.52 -2.98
C CYS A 177 8.20 -0.88 -1.55
N ALA A 178 9.33 -1.59 -1.44
CA ALA A 178 10.36 -1.30 -0.43
C ALA A 178 10.10 -1.59 1.06
N VAL A 179 10.03 -2.87 1.41
CA VAL A 179 10.46 -3.34 2.74
C VAL A 179 11.67 -4.24 2.63
#